data_AF-A0A5B7YB34-F1
#
_entry.id   AF-A0A5B7YB34-F1
#
_cell.length_a   1.000
_cell.length_b   1.000
_cell.length_c   1.000
_cell.angle_alpha   90.00
_cell.angle_beta   90.00
_cell.angle_gamma   90.00
#
_symmetry.space_group_name_H-M   'P 1'
#
loop_
_entity.id
_entity.type
_entity.pdbx_description
1 polymer ?
#
loop_
_entity_poly.entity_id
_entity_poly.type
_entity_poly.pdbx_seq_one_letter_code
_entity_poly.pdbx_strand_id
1 'polypeptide(L)'
;MRLLVQTVLTAFVLILVSSNAEAVNQIQQWMYEAKMPMHAVYPRPDCETEKHARHRWAHSNMPYEIPVGVQGGAWPFTYTLIEAPEGATIGSEPNSDNYGVVSWKPASDATGSHTFRVRVSDKAGNNTDINWTTTVDNSKFVFIEDGFSGDKKGTISEPLEDISDWYRGDRNDKKYHNKIIVFRGGEYALIGGEDTNGNVRLDTRSKTPSLIGFPGEAAVIDASRAKILTDTRKMTDLFIADLHFKDSRQDVGNAHFFWAIGNVSRSTWWRNTFENHGMGTKGNDNPAGVFISGRRAHKKNILYKDNIHNRFDNGRGNGSYVDIYYSSYVLIEGNIARNSDNKCGFWAKGTTSFVTIRDNHAYDNITSGGICVGYGKESPEVPHDHEIAWNRIVFNGEYNRANALLFSGQKTWDGKHYNSYIYRNTFVNGRVWIRFEGKNKYQVDGNVIVTDYSVNETETKTYHPNLIGTKSDFIADDTGKLKGYALDYQGEVGFKL
;
A
#
# COMPACT_ATOMS: atom_id res chain seq x y z
N MET A 1 -30.61 -49.28 -67.75
CA MET A 1 -31.78 -48.88 -66.94
C MET A 1 -31.31 -47.88 -65.89
N ARG A 2 -31.67 -46.59 -66.08
CA ARG A 2 -31.76 -45.45 -65.13
C ARG A 2 -30.74 -45.34 -63.97
N LEU A 3 -29.86 -44.32 -63.96
CA LEU A 3 -30.02 -42.90 -63.55
C LEU A 3 -29.82 -42.64 -62.03
N LEU A 4 -29.17 -41.50 -61.76
CA LEU A 4 -29.14 -40.68 -60.52
C LEU A 4 -27.99 -40.81 -59.51
N VAL A 5 -26.99 -39.95 -59.78
CA VAL A 5 -26.22 -39.08 -58.87
C VAL A 5 -27.11 -38.37 -57.83
N GLN A 6 -26.70 -38.32 -56.55
CA GLN A 6 -26.59 -37.08 -55.74
C GLN A 6 -26.20 -37.33 -54.26
N THR A 7 -25.08 -36.69 -53.87
CA THR A 7 -24.87 -35.95 -52.60
C THR A 7 -24.85 -36.72 -51.28
N VAL A 8 -23.64 -37.02 -50.76
CA VAL A 8 -23.37 -36.93 -49.31
C VAL A 8 -22.09 -36.13 -49.09
N LEU A 9 -22.31 -35.01 -48.41
CA LEU A 9 -21.35 -33.99 -48.01
C LEU A 9 -20.20 -34.54 -47.16
N THR A 10 -19.03 -33.96 -47.44
CA THR A 10 -17.91 -33.70 -46.55
C THR A 10 -18.34 -33.46 -45.09
N ALA A 11 -18.04 -34.39 -44.19
CA ALA A 11 -18.02 -34.17 -42.74
C ALA A 11 -16.57 -34.36 -42.25
N PHE A 12 -15.75 -33.34 -42.50
CA PHE A 12 -14.44 -33.18 -41.89
C PHE A 12 -14.65 -32.67 -40.44
N VAL A 13 -14.09 -33.41 -39.48
CA VAL A 13 -13.48 -32.93 -38.24
C VAL A 13 -14.13 -31.70 -37.59
N LEU A 14 -15.08 -31.94 -36.69
CA LEU A 14 -15.42 -31.00 -35.61
C LEU A 14 -15.44 -31.81 -34.31
N ILE A 15 -14.25 -32.03 -33.76
CA ILE A 15 -14.05 -32.55 -32.42
C ILE A 15 -13.42 -31.43 -31.59
N LEU A 16 -14.15 -31.02 -30.55
CA LEU A 16 -13.68 -30.36 -29.33
C LEU A 16 -13.10 -28.93 -29.47
N VAL A 17 -14.01 -27.94 -29.55
CA VAL A 17 -13.77 -26.63 -28.90
C VAL A 17 -15.07 -26.20 -28.20
N SER A 18 -15.36 -26.79 -27.04
CA SER A 18 -16.39 -26.25 -26.13
C SER A 18 -16.20 -26.80 -24.71
N SER A 19 -15.12 -26.38 -24.04
CA SER A 19 -15.00 -26.47 -22.58
C SER A 19 -13.92 -25.54 -22.04
N ASN A 20 -13.97 -24.26 -22.42
CA ASN A 20 -13.22 -23.20 -21.74
C ASN A 20 -13.98 -21.86 -21.65
N ALA A 21 -15.27 -21.83 -22.01
CA ALA A 21 -16.11 -20.62 -21.91
C ALA A 21 -16.83 -20.50 -20.55
N GLU A 22 -16.84 -21.55 -19.72
CA GLU A 22 -17.52 -21.54 -18.41
C GLU A 22 -16.63 -21.04 -17.25
N ALA A 23 -15.32 -20.91 -17.44
CA ALA A 23 -14.43 -20.32 -16.43
C ALA A 23 -14.30 -18.79 -16.53
N VAL A 24 -14.81 -18.17 -17.60
CA VAL A 24 -14.72 -16.71 -17.84
C VAL A 24 -16.05 -15.99 -17.55
N ASN A 25 -17.09 -16.72 -17.12
CA ASN A 25 -18.46 -16.18 -16.99
C ASN A 25 -19.08 -16.26 -15.59
N GLN A 26 -18.28 -16.39 -14.52
CA GLN A 26 -18.76 -16.33 -13.12
C GLN A 26 -18.39 -15.06 -12.35
N ILE A 27 -17.94 -13.99 -13.03
CA ILE A 27 -18.02 -12.63 -12.47
C ILE A 27 -19.27 -11.96 -13.05
N GLN A 28 -20.43 -12.56 -12.82
CA GLN A 28 -21.69 -11.85 -13.05
C GLN A 28 -21.77 -10.74 -11.99
N GLN A 29 -21.44 -9.52 -12.44
CA GLN A 29 -21.71 -8.21 -11.84
C GLN A 29 -22.48 -8.20 -10.51
N TRP A 30 -21.78 -8.46 -9.41
CA TRP A 30 -22.22 -7.92 -8.13
C TRP A 30 -21.86 -6.43 -8.14
N MET A 31 -22.73 -5.60 -8.72
CA MET A 31 -22.68 -4.15 -8.52
C MET A 31 -22.95 -3.93 -7.02
N TYR A 32 -21.94 -3.57 -6.24
CA TYR A 32 -22.16 -3.08 -4.87
C TYR A 32 -21.88 -1.59 -4.81
N GLU A 33 -22.63 -0.91 -3.96
CA GLU A 33 -22.53 0.53 -3.81
C GLU A 33 -21.18 0.93 -3.19
N ALA A 34 -20.61 2.00 -3.72
CA ALA A 34 -19.46 2.66 -3.11
C ALA A 34 -19.87 3.20 -1.72
N LYS A 35 -19.15 2.80 -0.67
CA LYS A 35 -19.41 3.29 0.69
C LYS A 35 -18.83 4.68 0.94
N MET A 36 -17.82 5.05 0.17
CA MET A 36 -17.18 6.37 0.16
C MET A 36 -16.95 6.83 -1.28
N PRO A 37 -16.93 8.16 -1.54
CA PRO A 37 -16.61 8.67 -2.87
C PRO A 37 -15.18 8.30 -3.28
N MET A 38 -15.00 8.09 -4.59
CA MET A 38 -13.66 7.91 -5.17
C MET A 38 -12.84 9.19 -5.00
N HIS A 39 -11.62 9.06 -4.47
CA HIS A 39 -10.68 10.16 -4.32
C HIS A 39 -9.28 9.74 -4.75
N ALA A 40 -8.67 10.47 -5.69
CA ALA A 40 -7.30 10.21 -6.11
C ALA A 40 -6.31 10.55 -4.99
N VAL A 41 -5.69 9.56 -4.37
CA VAL A 41 -4.63 9.77 -3.37
C VAL A 41 -3.32 10.12 -4.06
N TYR A 42 -2.99 9.41 -5.15
CA TYR A 42 -1.79 9.65 -5.94
C TYR A 42 -1.96 9.07 -7.37
N PRO A 43 -1.40 9.69 -8.42
CA PRO A 43 -0.81 11.02 -8.46
C PRO A 43 -1.81 12.13 -8.11
N ARG A 44 -1.30 13.28 -7.69
CA ARG A 44 -2.10 14.50 -7.51
C ARG A 44 -1.77 15.47 -8.64
N PRO A 45 -2.71 16.36 -9.04
CA PRO A 45 -2.46 17.31 -10.11
C PRO A 45 -1.25 18.22 -9.85
N ASP A 46 -0.57 18.64 -10.92
CA ASP A 46 0.58 19.54 -10.88
C ASP A 46 0.36 20.85 -10.08
N CYS A 47 -0.90 21.31 -9.97
CA CYS A 47 -1.25 22.50 -9.18
C CYS A 47 -1.26 22.26 -7.66
N GLU A 48 -1.24 21.01 -7.22
CA GLU A 48 -1.21 20.63 -5.81
C GLU A 48 0.16 20.10 -5.35
N THR A 49 1.01 19.67 -6.29
CA THR A 49 2.26 18.96 -6.01
C THR A 49 3.48 19.86 -6.16
N GLU A 50 4.51 19.57 -5.38
CA GLU A 50 5.78 20.28 -5.52
C GLU A 50 6.47 19.97 -6.86
N LYS A 51 7.34 20.88 -7.30
CA LYS A 51 8.07 20.73 -8.59
C LYS A 51 8.96 19.48 -8.66
N HIS A 52 9.30 18.89 -7.53
CA HIS A 52 10.16 17.72 -7.43
C HIS A 52 9.38 16.39 -7.31
N ALA A 53 8.05 16.42 -7.34
CA ALA A 53 7.24 15.22 -7.17
C ALA A 53 7.58 14.16 -8.24
N ARG A 54 7.68 12.88 -7.83
CA ARG A 54 8.21 11.79 -8.67
C ARG A 54 7.47 11.61 -10.00
N HIS A 55 6.14 11.70 -10.03
CA HIS A 55 5.35 11.54 -11.26
C HIS A 55 5.58 12.65 -12.30
N ARG A 56 6.28 13.74 -11.94
CA ARG A 56 6.53 14.84 -12.88
C ARG A 56 7.79 14.66 -13.73
N TRP A 57 8.56 13.60 -13.48
CA TRP A 57 9.87 13.42 -14.08
C TRP A 57 10.06 11.99 -14.59
N ALA A 58 10.61 11.88 -15.80
CA ALA A 58 11.09 10.64 -16.38
C ALA A 58 12.56 10.80 -16.80
N HIS A 59 13.28 9.68 -16.82
CA HIS A 59 14.64 9.60 -17.34
C HIS A 59 14.61 8.80 -18.65
N SER A 60 15.33 9.24 -19.68
CA SER A 60 15.27 8.65 -21.03
C SER A 60 15.68 7.17 -21.07
N ASN A 61 16.55 6.75 -20.13
CA ASN A 61 17.10 5.40 -20.05
C ASN A 61 16.59 4.59 -18.85
N MET A 62 15.51 5.00 -18.19
CA MET A 62 14.93 4.29 -17.05
C MET A 62 13.43 4.08 -17.29
N PRO A 63 12.87 2.90 -16.99
CA PRO A 63 11.43 2.72 -16.95
C PRO A 63 10.78 3.76 -16.03
N TYR A 64 9.75 4.42 -16.55
CA TYR A 64 8.88 5.30 -15.77
C TYR A 64 7.69 4.48 -15.30
N GLU A 65 7.59 4.30 -13.98
CA GLU A 65 6.46 3.62 -13.36
C GLU A 65 5.85 4.48 -12.25
N ILE A 66 4.52 4.58 -12.24
CA ILE A 66 3.76 5.40 -11.28
C ILE A 66 2.48 4.67 -10.86
N PRO A 67 2.28 4.41 -9.56
CA PRO A 67 1.05 3.80 -9.07
C PRO A 67 -0.09 4.81 -9.10
N VAL A 68 -1.28 4.33 -9.43
CA VAL A 68 -2.53 5.07 -9.27
C VAL A 68 -3.25 4.55 -8.02
N GLY A 69 -3.22 5.35 -6.97
CA GLY A 69 -3.95 5.10 -5.72
C GLY A 69 -5.23 5.91 -5.66
N VAL A 70 -6.39 5.24 -5.60
CA VAL A 70 -7.71 5.86 -5.41
C VAL A 70 -8.37 5.29 -4.17
N GLN A 71 -8.72 6.13 -3.20
CA GLN A 71 -9.45 5.76 -1.99
C GLN A 71 -10.96 5.72 -2.26
N GLY A 72 -11.71 4.94 -1.48
CA GLY A 72 -13.17 4.80 -1.61
C GLY A 72 -13.56 4.06 -2.89
N GLY A 73 -14.74 4.35 -3.42
CA GLY A 73 -15.31 3.66 -4.59
C GLY A 73 -15.71 2.21 -4.33
N ALA A 74 -16.45 1.62 -5.25
CA ALA A 74 -16.75 0.19 -5.26
C ALA A 74 -15.58 -0.60 -5.89
N TRP A 75 -14.52 -0.84 -5.12
CA TRP A 75 -13.33 -1.60 -5.54
C TRP A 75 -13.67 -3.09 -5.76
N PRO A 76 -13.28 -3.71 -6.89
CA PRO A 76 -12.09 -3.37 -7.67
C PRO A 76 -12.36 -2.49 -8.88
N PHE A 77 -11.33 -1.75 -9.26
CA PHE A 77 -11.39 -0.77 -10.33
C PHE A 77 -10.98 -1.34 -11.68
N THR A 78 -11.43 -0.68 -12.74
CA THR A 78 -10.83 -0.77 -14.06
C THR A 78 -10.13 0.55 -14.37
N TYR A 79 -8.95 0.47 -14.99
CA TYR A 79 -8.13 1.63 -15.33
C TYR A 79 -7.98 1.78 -16.84
N THR A 80 -8.15 3.01 -17.32
CA THR A 80 -8.02 3.34 -18.75
C THR A 80 -7.10 4.53 -18.93
N LEU A 81 -6.11 4.41 -19.82
CA LEU A 81 -5.34 5.55 -20.31
C LEU A 81 -6.16 6.29 -21.38
N ILE A 82 -6.59 7.50 -21.07
CA ILE A 82 -7.34 8.37 -21.98
C ILE A 82 -6.38 9.23 -22.82
N GLU A 83 -5.29 9.67 -22.21
CA GLU A 83 -4.22 10.44 -22.84
C GLU A 83 -2.90 9.98 -22.24
N ALA A 84 -1.92 9.65 -23.08
CA ALA A 84 -0.58 9.28 -22.65
C ALA A 84 0.39 9.37 -23.85
N PRO A 85 1.71 9.45 -23.60
CA PRO A 85 2.71 9.23 -24.65
C PRO A 85 2.56 7.88 -25.34
N GLU A 86 3.03 7.81 -26.58
CA GLU A 86 3.13 6.54 -27.29
C GLU A 86 3.95 5.51 -26.50
N GLY A 87 3.46 4.27 -26.47
CA GLY A 87 4.07 3.16 -25.75
C GLY A 87 3.79 3.14 -24.24
N ALA A 88 3.05 4.11 -23.68
CA ALA A 88 2.61 4.04 -22.30
C ALA A 88 1.47 3.01 -22.13
N THR A 89 1.49 2.28 -21.02
CA THR A 89 0.50 1.27 -20.66
C THR A 89 0.05 1.44 -19.20
N ILE A 90 -1.06 0.79 -18.84
CA ILE A 90 -1.52 0.67 -17.45
C ILE A 90 -2.05 -0.75 -17.21
N GLY A 91 -1.78 -1.33 -16.04
CA GLY A 91 -2.44 -2.57 -15.62
C GLY A 91 -3.94 -2.30 -15.42
N SER A 92 -4.75 -2.64 -16.43
CA SER A 92 -6.11 -2.12 -16.57
C SER A 92 -7.15 -2.87 -15.75
N GLU A 93 -6.99 -4.17 -15.56
CA GLU A 93 -8.00 -5.04 -14.95
C GLU A 93 -7.51 -5.66 -13.64
N PRO A 94 -8.41 -5.97 -12.70
CA PRO A 94 -8.04 -6.68 -11.49
C PRO A 94 -7.31 -7.99 -11.81
N ASN A 95 -6.27 -8.31 -11.04
CA ASN A 95 -5.35 -9.44 -11.26
C ASN A 95 -4.44 -9.34 -12.49
N SER A 96 -4.45 -8.24 -13.26
CA SER A 96 -3.42 -8.00 -14.28
C SER A 96 -2.07 -7.70 -13.63
N ASP A 97 -0.99 -8.03 -14.34
CA ASP A 97 0.35 -7.58 -13.96
C ASP A 97 0.36 -6.05 -13.84
N ASN A 98 0.99 -5.54 -12.78
CA ASN A 98 1.09 -4.10 -12.53
C ASN A 98 -0.28 -3.38 -12.48
N TYR A 99 -1.31 -4.05 -11.95
CA TYR A 99 -2.65 -3.49 -11.76
C TYR A 99 -2.61 -2.07 -11.15
N GLY A 100 -3.19 -1.10 -11.87
CA GLY A 100 -3.24 0.30 -11.48
C GLY A 100 -1.90 1.05 -11.58
N VAL A 101 -0.89 0.50 -12.25
CA VAL A 101 0.42 1.15 -12.43
C VAL A 101 0.58 1.62 -13.86
N VAL A 102 0.79 2.92 -14.06
CA VAL A 102 1.21 3.45 -15.36
C VAL A 102 2.67 3.12 -15.59
N SER A 103 2.96 2.51 -16.73
CA SER A 103 4.31 2.14 -17.15
C SER A 103 4.62 2.79 -18.50
N TRP A 104 5.81 3.35 -18.64
CA TRP A 104 6.26 3.97 -19.89
C TRP A 104 7.78 3.94 -19.95
N LYS A 105 8.35 3.69 -21.13
CA LYS A 105 9.78 3.90 -21.38
C LYS A 105 9.89 5.01 -22.41
N PRO A 106 10.38 6.21 -22.05
CA PRO A 106 10.58 7.26 -23.02
C PRO A 106 11.46 6.78 -24.16
N ALA A 107 11.10 7.10 -25.40
CA ALA A 107 12.00 6.92 -26.53
C ALA A 107 13.26 7.81 -26.32
N SER A 108 14.39 7.44 -26.92
CA SER A 108 15.64 8.19 -26.73
C SER A 108 15.57 9.65 -27.20
N ASP A 109 14.64 9.96 -28.10
CA ASP A 109 14.34 11.29 -28.63
C ASP A 109 13.11 11.95 -27.96
N ALA A 110 12.42 11.26 -27.05
CA ALA A 110 11.34 11.84 -26.27
C ALA A 110 11.92 12.93 -25.35
N THR A 111 11.69 14.18 -25.72
CA THR A 111 12.14 15.35 -24.98
C THR A 111 10.95 16.26 -24.69
N GLY A 112 11.03 16.99 -23.58
CA GLY A 112 9.97 17.91 -23.18
C GLY A 112 8.86 17.25 -22.36
N SER A 113 7.68 17.83 -22.47
CA SER A 113 6.57 17.64 -21.53
C SER A 113 5.47 16.77 -22.14
N HIS A 114 4.98 15.83 -21.34
CA HIS A 114 4.03 14.80 -21.74
C HIS A 114 2.87 14.72 -20.74
N THR A 115 1.64 14.67 -21.24
CA THR A 115 0.44 14.57 -20.39
C THR A 115 0.03 13.12 -20.20
N PHE A 116 -0.37 12.78 -18.98
CA PHE A 116 -1.08 11.55 -18.67
C PHE A 116 -2.47 11.88 -18.14
N ARG A 117 -3.48 11.17 -18.65
CA ARG A 117 -4.85 11.16 -18.13
C ARG A 117 -5.30 9.72 -17.95
N VAL A 118 -5.49 9.32 -16.70
CA VAL A 118 -6.02 8.02 -16.32
C VAL A 118 -7.46 8.19 -15.87
N ARG A 119 -8.38 7.40 -16.43
CA ARG A 119 -9.71 7.21 -15.87
C ARG A 119 -9.72 5.96 -14.99
N VAL A 120 -10.23 6.10 -13.77
CA VAL A 120 -10.49 4.98 -12.86
C VAL A 120 -11.99 4.83 -12.75
N SER A 121 -12.49 3.63 -13.06
CA SER A 121 -13.90 3.27 -13.00
C SER A 121 -14.11 2.24 -11.90
N ASP A 122 -15.12 2.43 -11.04
CA ASP A 122 -15.48 1.45 -10.01
C ASP A 122 -16.61 0.50 -10.45
N LYS A 123 -16.89 -0.53 -9.64
CA LYS A 123 -17.99 -1.46 -9.91
C LYS A 123 -19.39 -0.88 -9.70
N ALA A 124 -19.52 0.35 -9.21
CA ALA A 124 -20.81 1.05 -9.13
C ALA A 124 -21.03 1.96 -10.37
N GLY A 125 -20.07 2.02 -11.30
CA GLY A 125 -20.11 2.88 -12.48
C GLY A 125 -19.68 4.32 -12.21
N ASN A 126 -19.14 4.62 -11.02
CA ASN A 126 -18.51 5.90 -10.74
C ASN A 126 -17.16 5.99 -11.46
N ASN A 127 -16.76 7.21 -11.79
CA ASN A 127 -15.50 7.48 -12.46
C ASN A 127 -14.76 8.63 -11.78
N THR A 128 -13.43 8.57 -11.77
CA THR A 128 -12.57 9.70 -11.47
C THR A 128 -11.43 9.78 -12.48
N ASP A 129 -11.12 10.98 -12.94
CA ASP A 129 -10.04 11.24 -13.90
C ASP A 129 -8.85 11.86 -13.16
N ILE A 130 -7.67 11.29 -13.36
CA ILE A 130 -6.41 11.70 -12.74
C ILE A 130 -5.49 12.18 -13.83
N ASN A 131 -4.98 13.40 -13.67
CA ASN A 131 -4.21 14.10 -14.68
C ASN A 131 -2.93 14.64 -14.08
N TRP A 132 -1.82 14.46 -14.80
CA TRP A 132 -0.54 15.08 -14.45
C TRP A 132 0.34 15.23 -15.68
N THR A 133 1.42 15.98 -15.52
CA THR A 133 2.39 16.21 -16.59
C THR A 133 3.76 15.69 -16.18
N THR A 134 4.42 14.96 -17.09
CA THR A 134 5.76 14.39 -16.92
C THR A 134 6.72 15.04 -17.89
N THR A 135 7.89 15.48 -17.42
CA THR A 135 8.98 15.96 -18.26
C THR A 135 10.12 14.96 -18.30
N VAL A 136 10.63 14.65 -19.49
CA VAL A 136 11.86 13.87 -19.65
C VAL A 136 13.06 14.78 -19.41
N ASP A 137 13.76 14.60 -18.28
CA ASP A 137 14.94 15.37 -17.90
C ASP A 137 15.90 14.51 -17.07
N ASN A 138 16.95 14.02 -17.71
CA ASN A 138 17.93 13.14 -17.08
C ASN A 138 18.67 13.83 -15.93
N SER A 139 18.81 15.16 -15.97
CA SER A 139 19.51 15.91 -14.93
C SER A 139 18.79 15.88 -13.58
N LYS A 140 17.50 15.49 -13.54
CA LYS A 140 16.73 15.35 -12.29
C LYS A 140 17.07 14.10 -11.52
N PHE A 141 17.78 13.15 -12.10
CA PHE A 141 18.07 11.86 -11.49
C PHE A 141 19.52 11.82 -11.04
N VAL A 142 19.74 11.16 -9.91
CA VAL A 142 21.06 10.87 -9.36
C VAL A 142 21.12 9.38 -9.11
N PHE A 143 22.03 8.68 -9.79
CA PHE A 143 22.17 7.24 -9.67
C PHE A 143 23.24 6.88 -8.65
N ILE A 144 22.99 5.82 -7.91
CA ILE A 144 23.91 5.21 -6.94
C ILE A 144 24.05 3.73 -7.32
N GLU A 145 25.28 3.24 -7.41
CA GLU A 145 25.62 1.87 -7.80
C GLU A 145 26.72 1.33 -6.89
N ASP A 146 26.38 0.32 -6.10
CA ASP A 146 27.29 -0.36 -5.18
C ASP A 146 28.54 -0.87 -5.90
N GLY A 147 29.71 -0.64 -5.31
CA GLY A 147 31.00 -1.02 -5.87
C GLY A 147 31.50 -0.15 -7.04
N PHE A 148 30.81 0.94 -7.41
CA PHE A 148 31.30 1.83 -8.45
C PHE A 148 32.58 2.57 -8.04
N SER A 149 33.67 2.36 -8.79
CA SER A 149 35.00 2.90 -8.48
C SER A 149 35.46 4.05 -9.40
N GLY A 150 34.62 4.47 -10.35
CA GLY A 150 34.94 5.53 -11.31
C GLY A 150 34.68 6.95 -10.80
N ASP A 151 34.58 7.90 -11.73
CA ASP A 151 34.22 9.28 -11.41
C ASP A 151 32.77 9.38 -10.91
N LYS A 152 32.56 9.74 -9.65
CA LYS A 152 31.25 9.75 -9.00
C LYS A 152 30.43 11.01 -9.31
N LYS A 153 29.91 11.13 -10.54
CA LYS A 153 29.13 12.31 -10.98
C LYS A 153 27.64 12.21 -10.64
N GLY A 154 27.14 11.00 -10.39
CA GLY A 154 25.73 10.71 -10.13
C GLY A 154 24.89 10.57 -11.40
N THR A 155 25.49 10.41 -12.57
CA THR A 155 24.75 10.07 -13.81
C THR A 155 24.57 8.57 -13.91
N ILE A 156 23.74 8.09 -14.85
CA ILE A 156 23.53 6.63 -15.00
C ILE A 156 24.81 5.87 -15.43
N SER A 157 25.75 6.53 -16.13
CA SER A 157 27.02 5.93 -16.56
C SER A 157 28.19 6.20 -15.62
N GLU A 158 28.04 7.21 -14.76
CA GLU A 158 29.02 7.64 -13.76
C GLU A 158 28.28 7.84 -12.42
N PRO A 159 27.71 6.76 -11.85
CA PRO A 159 26.90 6.84 -10.64
C PRO A 159 27.74 7.23 -9.42
N LEU A 160 27.05 7.59 -8.34
CA LEU A 160 27.68 7.57 -7.01
C LEU A 160 27.86 6.12 -6.57
N GLU A 161 28.69 5.86 -5.56
CA GLU A 161 28.85 4.49 -5.07
C GLU A 161 27.87 4.16 -3.94
N ASP A 162 27.73 5.06 -2.97
CA ASP A 162 26.97 4.77 -1.75
C ASP A 162 26.10 5.95 -1.28
N ILE A 163 25.19 5.69 -0.34
CA ILE A 163 24.35 6.66 0.36
C ILE A 163 25.17 7.81 0.91
N SER A 164 26.39 7.56 1.42
CA SER A 164 27.26 8.61 1.95
C SER A 164 27.70 9.63 0.88
N ASP A 165 27.81 9.24 -0.39
CA ASP A 165 28.17 10.15 -1.47
C ASP A 165 27.03 11.11 -1.82
N TRP A 166 25.79 10.64 -1.70
CA TRP A 166 24.59 11.46 -1.86
C TRP A 166 24.30 12.30 -0.62
N TYR A 167 24.25 11.67 0.56
CA TYR A 167 23.87 12.32 1.81
C TYR A 167 24.96 13.27 2.33
N ARG A 168 26.23 12.92 2.11
CA ARG A 168 27.44 13.69 2.41
C ARG A 168 27.66 13.98 3.89
N GLY A 169 27.08 13.16 4.76
CA GLY A 169 27.20 13.29 6.22
C GLY A 169 26.64 14.59 6.80
N ASP A 170 25.94 15.42 6.01
CA ASP A 170 25.42 16.72 6.41
C ASP A 170 23.99 16.88 5.91
N ARG A 171 23.03 16.95 6.85
CA ARG A 171 21.62 17.23 6.57
C ARG A 171 21.39 18.54 5.81
N ASN A 172 22.30 19.51 5.85
CA ASN A 172 22.17 20.83 5.23
C ASN A 172 22.82 20.93 3.84
N ASP A 173 23.61 19.93 3.43
CA ASP A 173 24.20 19.90 2.08
C ASP A 173 23.11 19.84 1.01
N LYS A 174 23.22 20.72 0.01
CA LYS A 174 22.22 20.95 -1.03
C LYS A 174 22.59 20.39 -2.41
N LYS A 175 23.71 19.66 -2.54
CA LYS A 175 24.26 19.24 -3.85
C LYS A 175 23.22 18.54 -4.72
N TYR A 176 22.39 17.70 -4.11
CA TYR A 176 21.35 16.91 -4.76
C TYR A 176 19.93 17.28 -4.28
N HIS A 177 19.74 18.51 -3.81
CA HIS A 177 18.44 18.97 -3.34
C HIS A 177 17.38 18.81 -4.45
N ASN A 178 16.23 18.22 -4.11
CA ASN A 178 15.08 18.01 -5.01
C ASN A 178 15.37 17.18 -6.28
N LYS A 179 16.44 16.35 -6.27
CA LYS A 179 16.72 15.35 -7.30
C LYS A 179 16.09 14.00 -6.93
N ILE A 180 15.74 13.16 -7.90
CA ILE A 180 15.29 11.80 -7.65
C ILE A 180 16.52 10.91 -7.48
N ILE A 181 16.67 10.29 -6.31
CA ILE A 181 17.79 9.40 -6.04
C ILE A 181 17.37 7.99 -6.44
N VAL A 182 18.17 7.35 -7.29
CA VAL A 182 17.91 6.05 -7.87
C VAL A 182 19.02 5.09 -7.47
N PHE A 183 18.67 4.04 -6.75
CA PHE A 183 19.59 2.99 -6.33
C PHE A 183 19.57 1.85 -7.36
N ARG A 184 20.72 1.52 -7.93
CA ARG A 184 20.91 0.32 -8.75
C ARG A 184 20.97 -0.93 -7.86
N GLY A 185 20.90 -2.10 -8.46
CA GLY A 185 21.08 -3.36 -7.75
C GLY A 185 22.39 -3.39 -6.95
N GLY A 186 22.32 -3.76 -5.67
CA GLY A 186 23.46 -3.69 -4.76
C GLY A 186 23.05 -3.66 -3.29
N GLU A 187 24.04 -3.66 -2.39
CA GLU A 187 23.82 -3.50 -0.94
C GLU A 187 24.40 -2.18 -0.45
N TYR A 188 23.58 -1.36 0.24
CA TYR A 188 23.97 -0.03 0.69
C TYR A 188 23.81 0.08 2.20
N ALA A 189 24.83 0.64 2.86
CA ALA A 189 24.72 0.93 4.29
C ALA A 189 23.96 2.25 4.49
N LEU A 190 22.82 2.20 5.17
CA LEU A 190 22.11 3.42 5.55
C LEU A 190 22.92 4.18 6.61
N ILE A 191 23.56 5.27 6.18
CA ILE A 191 24.44 6.06 7.05
C ILE A 191 24.11 7.54 6.93
N GLY A 192 23.80 8.15 8.07
CA GLY A 192 23.64 9.60 8.23
C GLY A 192 24.87 10.29 8.80
N GLY A 193 24.69 11.55 9.23
CA GLY A 193 25.74 12.37 9.83
C GLY A 193 25.85 12.17 11.35
N GLU A 194 26.96 12.57 11.93
CA GLU A 194 27.12 12.53 13.40
C GLU A 194 26.11 13.44 14.11
N ASP A 195 25.83 14.61 13.52
CA ASP A 195 24.88 15.60 14.05
C ASP A 195 23.42 15.10 14.06
N THR A 196 23.13 14.03 13.32
CA THR A 196 21.82 13.37 13.26
C THR A 196 21.80 12.04 13.99
N ASN A 197 22.80 11.77 14.84
CA ASN A 197 22.99 10.48 15.53
C ASN A 197 23.05 9.31 14.52
N GLY A 198 23.77 9.51 13.41
CA GLY A 198 23.94 8.54 12.34
C GLY A 198 22.70 8.32 11.47
N ASN A 199 21.61 9.09 11.64
CA ASN A 199 20.39 8.90 10.87
C ASN A 199 20.35 9.75 9.61
N VAL A 200 19.75 9.24 8.53
CA VAL A 200 19.51 10.05 7.32
C VAL A 200 18.34 10.97 7.58
N ARG A 201 18.57 12.29 7.54
CA ARG A 201 17.51 13.29 7.75
C ARG A 201 17.20 14.04 6.45
N LEU A 202 15.99 13.88 5.94
CA LEU A 202 15.48 14.59 4.78
C LEU A 202 14.95 15.95 5.24
N ASP A 203 15.65 17.03 4.90
CA ASP A 203 15.23 18.41 5.17
C ASP A 203 14.73 19.09 3.88
N THR A 204 13.61 19.80 3.95
CA THR A 204 12.96 20.40 2.77
C THR A 204 13.79 21.49 2.10
N ARG A 205 14.86 21.98 2.72
CA ARG A 205 15.71 23.06 2.19
C ARG A 205 16.99 22.56 1.53
N SER A 206 17.30 21.27 1.67
CA SER A 206 18.62 20.74 1.32
C SER A 206 18.59 19.31 0.77
N LYS A 207 17.66 18.46 1.22
CA LYS A 207 17.61 17.06 0.81
C LYS A 207 16.47 16.80 -0.15
N THR A 208 16.39 15.55 -0.60
CA THR A 208 15.38 15.10 -1.53
C THR A 208 14.25 14.36 -0.81
N PRO A 209 13.01 14.44 -1.32
CA PRO A 209 11.91 13.60 -0.88
C PRO A 209 11.77 12.28 -1.66
N SER A 210 12.52 12.05 -2.75
CA SER A 210 12.32 10.90 -3.63
C SER A 210 13.53 9.95 -3.60
N LEU A 211 13.34 8.75 -3.05
CA LEU A 211 14.33 7.67 -3.00
C LEU A 211 13.70 6.42 -3.63
N ILE A 212 14.28 5.93 -4.73
CA ILE A 212 13.73 4.77 -5.44
C ILE A 212 14.79 3.74 -5.81
N GLY A 213 14.43 2.48 -5.86
CA GLY A 213 15.20 1.49 -6.60
C GLY A 213 15.03 1.69 -8.10
N PHE A 214 16.04 1.28 -8.88
CA PHE A 214 15.90 1.18 -10.31
C PHE A 214 14.88 0.07 -10.64
N PRO A 215 13.81 0.36 -11.43
CA PRO A 215 12.77 -0.64 -11.68
C PRO A 215 13.34 -1.94 -12.27
N GLY A 216 13.00 -3.07 -11.62
CA GLY A 216 13.47 -4.40 -12.01
C GLY A 216 14.83 -4.82 -11.41
N GLU A 217 15.50 -3.95 -10.66
CA GLU A 217 16.73 -4.28 -9.92
C GLU A 217 16.47 -4.40 -8.42
N ALA A 218 17.37 -5.08 -7.69
CA ALA A 218 17.25 -5.29 -6.25
C ALA A 218 18.23 -4.41 -5.48
N ALA A 219 17.78 -3.23 -5.06
CA ALA A 219 18.56 -2.34 -4.18
C ALA A 219 18.24 -2.64 -2.71
N VAL A 220 19.22 -3.14 -1.97
CA VAL A 220 19.10 -3.52 -0.56
C VAL A 220 19.73 -2.45 0.32
N ILE A 221 18.98 -1.90 1.26
CA ILE A 221 19.38 -0.87 2.20
C ILE A 221 19.48 -1.50 3.60
N ASP A 222 20.71 -1.67 4.11
CA ASP A 222 20.95 -2.09 5.49
C ASP A 222 20.70 -0.90 6.44
N ALA A 223 19.63 -1.00 7.23
CA ALA A 223 19.22 0.03 8.17
C ALA A 223 19.66 -0.26 9.61
N SER A 224 20.59 -1.18 9.84
CA SER A 224 20.93 -1.66 11.20
C SER A 224 21.51 -0.56 12.09
N ARG A 225 22.05 0.49 11.47
CA ARG A 225 22.74 1.61 12.14
C ARG A 225 21.99 2.93 12.08
N ALA A 226 20.95 3.04 11.25
CA ALA A 226 20.28 4.29 10.96
C ALA A 226 18.80 4.11 10.62
N LYS A 227 18.06 5.21 10.63
CA LYS A 227 16.74 5.29 9.99
C LYS A 227 16.64 6.55 9.17
N ILE A 228 15.59 6.65 8.37
CA ILE A 228 15.26 7.86 7.63
C ILE A 228 14.25 8.68 8.43
N LEU A 229 14.55 9.96 8.66
CA LEU A 229 13.64 10.92 9.26
C LEU A 229 13.33 12.05 8.29
N THR A 230 12.09 12.50 8.25
CA THR A 230 11.73 13.71 7.49
C THR A 230 11.91 14.99 8.31
N ASP A 231 11.71 16.14 7.67
CA ASP A 231 11.72 17.43 8.33
C ASP A 231 10.55 17.56 9.31
N THR A 232 10.84 17.99 10.54
CA THR A 232 9.84 18.36 11.56
C THR A 232 8.82 19.40 11.12
N ARG A 233 9.11 20.21 10.08
CA ARG A 233 8.21 21.22 9.53
C ARG A 233 7.36 20.63 8.42
N LYS A 234 7.97 20.32 7.27
CA LYS A 234 7.28 19.86 6.06
C LYS A 234 8.22 19.05 5.19
N MET A 235 7.74 17.94 4.64
CA MET A 235 8.36 17.19 3.55
C MET A 235 7.24 16.54 2.73
N THR A 236 6.57 17.34 1.90
CA THR A 236 5.46 16.84 1.07
C THR A 236 5.97 16.17 -0.19
N ASP A 237 5.12 15.37 -0.83
CA ASP A 237 5.45 14.67 -2.08
C ASP A 237 6.66 13.73 -1.92
N LEU A 238 6.79 13.13 -0.73
CA LEU A 238 7.74 12.05 -0.46
C LEU A 238 7.39 10.84 -1.33
N PHE A 239 8.38 10.25 -2.00
CA PHE A 239 8.17 9.07 -2.81
C PHE A 239 9.28 8.05 -2.56
N ILE A 240 8.91 6.96 -1.88
CA ILE A 240 9.82 5.88 -1.51
C ILE A 240 9.33 4.62 -2.22
N ALA A 241 10.11 4.07 -3.14
CA ALA A 241 9.66 2.90 -3.89
C ALA A 241 10.75 1.94 -4.34
N ASP A 242 10.38 0.68 -4.56
CA ASP A 242 11.24 -0.34 -5.16
C ASP A 242 12.55 -0.59 -4.39
N LEU A 243 12.53 -0.37 -3.07
CA LEU A 243 13.67 -0.57 -2.18
C LEU A 243 13.43 -1.73 -1.22
N HIS A 244 14.48 -2.51 -0.95
CA HIS A 244 14.48 -3.50 0.12
C HIS A 244 15.23 -2.96 1.33
N PHE A 245 14.53 -2.58 2.40
CA PHE A 245 15.14 -2.23 3.68
C PHE A 245 15.28 -3.48 4.57
N LYS A 246 16.52 -3.83 4.93
CA LYS A 246 16.81 -4.93 5.87
C LYS A 246 17.34 -4.39 7.19
N ASP A 247 17.10 -5.16 8.25
CA ASP A 247 17.67 -4.98 9.59
C ASP A 247 17.43 -3.59 10.16
N SER A 248 16.22 -3.30 10.67
CA SER A 248 15.98 -1.97 11.24
C SER A 248 16.93 -1.66 12.41
N ARG A 249 17.23 -0.38 12.63
CA ARG A 249 18.00 0.09 13.78
C ARG A 249 17.29 -0.20 15.11
N GLN A 250 17.71 -1.27 15.80
CA GLN A 250 17.11 -1.78 17.03
C GLN A 250 17.88 -1.45 18.33
N ASP A 251 19.06 -0.83 18.24
CA ASP A 251 19.85 -0.33 19.38
C ASP A 251 19.23 0.92 20.06
N VAL A 252 18.09 1.41 19.56
CA VAL A 252 17.43 2.65 19.98
C VAL A 252 16.02 2.40 20.49
N GLY A 253 15.49 3.35 21.28
CA GLY A 253 14.17 3.20 21.90
C GLY A 253 13.00 3.09 20.90
N ASN A 254 13.11 3.75 19.75
CA ASN A 254 12.06 3.86 18.73
C ASN A 254 12.54 3.22 17.43
N ALA A 255 12.56 1.90 17.31
CA ALA A 255 13.03 1.26 16.09
C ALA A 255 12.09 1.62 14.91
N HIS A 256 12.65 2.10 13.79
CA HIS A 256 11.91 2.34 12.56
C HIS A 256 12.85 2.20 11.36
N PHE A 257 12.33 1.88 10.18
CA PHE A 257 13.02 2.20 8.93
C PHE A 257 12.78 3.67 8.55
N PHE A 258 11.52 4.11 8.63
CA PHE A 258 11.12 5.49 8.40
C PHE A 258 10.37 6.07 9.59
N TRP A 259 10.83 7.22 10.05
CA TRP A 259 10.10 8.07 10.97
C TRP A 259 9.72 9.37 10.27
N ALA A 260 8.55 9.35 9.64
CA ALA A 260 7.97 10.50 8.97
C ALA A 260 7.35 11.45 10.00
N ILE A 261 8.02 12.58 10.23
CA ILE A 261 7.66 13.68 11.12
C ILE A 261 7.29 14.93 10.31
N GLY A 262 6.54 15.84 10.95
CA GLY A 262 6.09 17.08 10.32
C GLY A 262 4.89 16.88 9.38
N ASN A 263 4.74 17.80 8.42
CA ASN A 263 3.75 17.69 7.35
C ASN A 263 4.32 16.88 6.18
N VAL A 264 3.93 15.62 6.08
CA VAL A 264 4.29 14.70 4.99
C VAL A 264 3.09 14.41 4.08
N SER A 265 2.25 15.40 3.81
CA SER A 265 1.13 15.23 2.86
C SER A 265 1.63 14.81 1.48
N ARG A 266 0.83 14.01 0.76
CA ARG A 266 1.14 13.45 -0.56
C ARG A 266 2.34 12.49 -0.57
N SER A 267 2.57 11.82 0.56
CA SER A 267 3.66 10.83 0.64
C SER A 267 3.20 9.47 0.15
N THR A 268 4.08 8.81 -0.59
CA THR A 268 3.89 7.49 -1.17
C THR A 268 5.01 6.55 -0.74
N TRP A 269 4.63 5.40 -0.19
CA TRP A 269 5.50 4.23 -0.03
C TRP A 269 4.94 3.09 -0.87
N TRP A 270 5.69 2.69 -1.89
CA TRP A 270 5.20 1.77 -2.91
C TRP A 270 6.19 0.67 -3.28
N ARG A 271 5.77 -0.60 -3.28
CA ARG A 271 6.62 -1.75 -3.64
C ARG A 271 7.95 -1.81 -2.89
N ASN A 272 7.96 -1.40 -1.64
CA ASN A 272 9.12 -1.59 -0.79
C ASN A 272 9.03 -2.95 -0.08
N THR A 273 10.18 -3.56 0.17
CA THR A 273 10.29 -4.65 1.13
C THR A 273 10.89 -4.11 2.42
N PHE A 274 10.28 -4.43 3.55
CA PHE A 274 10.84 -4.20 4.87
C PHE A 274 11.05 -5.55 5.54
N GLU A 275 12.26 -5.79 6.03
CA GLU A 275 12.64 -7.10 6.57
C GLU A 275 13.45 -6.98 7.87
N ASN A 276 13.18 -7.88 8.82
CA ASN A 276 13.88 -7.97 10.10
C ASN A 276 13.75 -6.68 10.93
N HIS A 277 12.56 -6.50 11.49
CA HIS A 277 12.20 -5.38 12.33
C HIS A 277 11.79 -5.86 13.71
N GLY A 278 12.21 -5.14 14.75
CA GLY A 278 11.86 -5.46 16.13
C GLY A 278 11.72 -4.22 16.98
N MET A 279 11.40 -4.44 18.26
CA MET A 279 10.77 -3.43 19.13
C MET A 279 11.70 -2.26 19.54
N GLY A 280 13.01 -2.36 19.26
CA GLY A 280 14.02 -1.47 19.82
C GLY A 280 14.23 -1.68 21.33
N THR A 281 14.87 -0.73 22.01
CA THR A 281 15.19 -0.87 23.44
C THR A 281 14.04 -0.53 24.39
N LYS A 282 12.97 0.13 23.93
CA LYS A 282 11.77 0.45 24.73
C LYS A 282 10.55 -0.40 24.38
N GLY A 283 10.37 -0.75 23.10
CA GLY A 283 9.27 -1.58 22.61
C GLY A 283 7.85 -1.00 22.66
N ASN A 284 7.63 0.15 23.31
CA ASN A 284 6.30 0.77 23.44
C ASN A 284 6.14 2.10 22.68
N ASP A 285 7.19 2.56 22.00
CA ASP A 285 7.24 3.88 21.37
C ASP A 285 7.03 3.80 19.84
N ASN A 286 6.00 3.03 19.48
CA ASN A 286 5.50 2.84 18.11
C ASN A 286 6.48 2.27 17.08
N PRO A 287 7.27 1.22 17.40
CA PRO A 287 8.18 0.65 16.43
C PRO A 287 7.42 0.22 15.18
N ALA A 288 7.85 0.69 14.01
CA ALA A 288 7.14 0.46 12.77
C ALA A 288 8.06 0.51 11.57
N GLY A 289 7.68 -0.18 10.49
CA GLY A 289 8.35 -0.02 9.22
C GLY A 289 8.32 1.43 8.77
N VAL A 290 7.11 1.99 8.73
CA VAL A 290 6.88 3.41 8.52
C VAL A 290 6.01 3.99 9.62
N PHE A 291 6.54 4.95 10.38
CA PHE A 291 5.80 5.72 11.36
C PHE A 291 5.53 7.14 10.87
N ILE A 292 4.29 7.42 10.49
CA ILE A 292 3.80 8.76 10.14
C ILE A 292 3.22 9.40 11.40
N SER A 293 4.02 10.24 12.02
CA SER A 293 3.79 10.70 13.39
C SER A 293 3.45 12.19 13.47
N GLY A 294 3.18 12.63 14.71
CA GLY A 294 3.05 14.04 15.05
C GLY A 294 1.69 14.63 14.69
N ARG A 295 1.15 15.44 15.61
CA ARG A 295 -0.19 16.04 15.53
C ARG A 295 -0.17 17.54 15.21
N ARG A 296 1.01 18.08 14.87
CA ARG A 296 1.18 19.51 14.58
C ARG A 296 0.67 19.93 13.20
N ALA A 297 0.54 18.98 12.29
CA ALA A 297 0.06 19.21 10.94
C ALA A 297 -0.83 18.06 10.51
N HIS A 298 -2.03 18.40 10.02
CA HIS A 298 -2.96 17.46 9.39
C HIS A 298 -2.39 17.04 8.05
N LYS A 299 -2.06 15.76 7.92
CA LYS A 299 -1.49 15.20 6.70
C LYS A 299 -2.61 14.76 5.77
N LYS A 300 -2.43 14.94 4.46
CA LYS A 300 -3.44 14.54 3.46
C LYS A 300 -2.82 13.72 2.35
N ASN A 301 -3.60 12.81 1.77
CA ASN A 301 -3.21 12.02 0.59
C ASN A 301 -1.99 11.13 0.87
N ILE A 302 -2.14 10.14 1.75
CA ILE A 302 -1.05 9.20 2.07
C ILE A 302 -1.32 7.89 1.34
N LEU A 303 -0.39 7.48 0.49
CA LEU A 303 -0.43 6.19 -0.20
C LEU A 303 0.58 5.22 0.41
N TYR A 304 0.11 4.08 0.90
CA TYR A 304 0.92 2.97 1.38
C TYR A 304 0.51 1.70 0.65
N LYS A 305 1.21 1.40 -0.46
CA LYS A 305 0.72 0.48 -1.47
C LYS A 305 1.73 -0.63 -1.84
N ASP A 306 1.26 -1.86 -1.95
CA ASP A 306 2.01 -3.02 -2.48
C ASP A 306 3.36 -3.27 -1.76
N ASN A 307 3.49 -2.92 -0.47
CA ASN A 307 4.70 -3.17 0.30
C ASN A 307 4.70 -4.57 0.92
N ILE A 308 5.89 -5.14 1.11
CA ILE A 308 6.11 -6.43 1.74
C ILE A 308 6.73 -6.23 3.11
N HIS A 309 6.20 -6.91 4.12
CA HIS A 309 6.71 -6.97 5.48
C HIS A 309 7.07 -8.41 5.85
N ASN A 310 8.31 -8.64 6.25
CA ASN A 310 8.77 -9.96 6.65
C ASN A 310 9.58 -9.88 7.95
N ARG A 311 9.36 -10.82 8.90
CA ARG A 311 10.08 -10.85 10.17
C ARG A 311 9.94 -9.55 10.96
N PHE A 312 8.69 -9.15 11.21
CA PHE A 312 8.38 -8.03 12.11
C PHE A 312 7.99 -8.59 13.47
N ASP A 313 8.96 -8.62 14.38
CA ASP A 313 8.85 -9.18 15.73
C ASP A 313 9.00 -8.07 16.77
N ASN A 314 7.99 -7.19 16.81
CA ASN A 314 7.89 -6.14 17.82
C ASN A 314 7.36 -6.67 19.17
N GLY A 315 7.01 -7.96 19.21
CA GLY A 315 6.20 -8.56 20.24
C GLY A 315 4.84 -7.87 20.36
N ARG A 316 4.14 -8.12 21.48
CA ARG A 316 2.91 -7.39 21.84
C ARG A 316 3.16 -5.94 22.30
N GLY A 317 4.37 -5.42 22.07
CA GLY A 317 4.71 -4.01 22.20
C GLY A 317 3.88 -3.16 21.23
N ASN A 318 4.08 -1.85 21.22
CA ASN A 318 3.21 -0.93 20.47
C ASN A 318 3.51 -0.87 18.96
N GLY A 319 3.93 -1.99 18.36
CA GLY A 319 4.52 -2.03 17.03
C GLY A 319 3.59 -2.41 15.88
N SER A 320 4.04 -2.10 14.65
CA SER A 320 3.27 -2.23 13.42
C SER A 320 4.09 -2.37 12.13
N TYR A 321 3.41 -2.66 11.02
CA TYR A 321 3.97 -2.52 9.66
C TYR A 321 4.01 -1.05 9.26
N VAL A 322 2.88 -0.36 9.49
CA VAL A 322 2.68 1.07 9.29
C VAL A 322 1.83 1.63 10.42
N ASP A 323 2.20 2.82 10.93
CA ASP A 323 1.43 3.56 11.93
C ASP A 323 1.22 5.01 11.49
N ILE A 324 -0.03 5.48 11.47
CA ILE A 324 -0.44 6.77 10.89
C ILE A 324 -1.25 7.62 11.86
N TYR A 325 -0.74 8.84 12.12
CA TYR A 325 -1.35 9.85 12.99
C TYR A 325 -1.83 11.06 12.20
N TYR A 326 -2.96 11.63 12.63
CA TYR A 326 -3.55 12.89 12.18
C TYR A 326 -3.48 13.09 10.66
N SER A 327 -4.14 12.18 9.96
CA SER A 327 -4.18 12.15 8.50
C SER A 327 -5.59 11.96 7.97
N SER A 328 -5.86 12.55 6.81
CA SER A 328 -7.04 12.24 5.99
C SER A 328 -6.64 11.85 4.57
N TYR A 329 -7.55 11.21 3.84
CA TYR A 329 -7.29 10.69 2.50
C TYR A 329 -6.12 9.70 2.50
N VAL A 330 -6.28 8.61 3.25
CA VAL A 330 -5.26 7.58 3.45
C VAL A 330 -5.69 6.32 2.73
N LEU A 331 -4.79 5.75 1.92
CA LEU A 331 -4.97 4.45 1.28
C LEU A 331 -3.84 3.51 1.70
N ILE A 332 -4.21 2.44 2.41
CA ILE A 332 -3.33 1.30 2.72
C ILE A 332 -3.82 0.13 1.88
N GLU A 333 -3.09 -0.22 0.82
CA GLU A 333 -3.58 -1.15 -0.21
C GLU A 333 -2.54 -2.19 -0.65
N GLY A 334 -2.95 -3.43 -0.90
CA GLY A 334 -2.11 -4.41 -1.61
C GLY A 334 -0.90 -4.91 -0.81
N ASN A 335 -0.78 -4.55 0.47
CA ASN A 335 0.42 -4.86 1.25
C ASN A 335 0.39 -6.31 1.75
N ILE A 336 1.55 -6.95 1.79
CA ILE A 336 1.72 -8.33 2.24
C ILE A 336 2.54 -8.34 3.54
N ALA A 337 2.12 -9.12 4.53
CA ALA A 337 2.89 -9.39 5.73
C ALA A 337 3.03 -10.90 5.97
N ARG A 338 4.23 -11.34 6.33
CA ARG A 338 4.57 -12.74 6.68
C ARG A 338 5.50 -12.81 7.89
N ASN A 339 5.56 -13.96 8.55
CA ASN A 339 6.51 -14.27 9.63
C ASN A 339 6.59 -13.16 10.69
N SER A 340 5.48 -12.78 11.30
CA SER A 340 5.44 -11.56 12.11
C SER A 340 4.59 -11.71 13.37
N ASP A 341 5.02 -11.03 14.44
CA ASP A 341 4.29 -10.81 15.69
C ASP A 341 4.28 -9.32 16.06
N ASN A 342 3.14 -8.68 15.81
CA ASN A 342 2.92 -7.27 16.13
C ASN A 342 1.63 -7.08 16.94
N LYS A 343 1.49 -5.97 17.67
CA LYS A 343 0.21 -5.63 18.31
C LYS A 343 -0.86 -5.21 17.30
N CYS A 344 -0.48 -4.38 16.33
CA CYS A 344 -1.35 -3.85 15.28
C CYS A 344 -0.53 -3.79 13.98
N GLY A 345 -0.91 -4.49 12.92
CA GLY A 345 -0.13 -4.53 11.68
C GLY A 345 -0.34 -3.28 10.84
N PHE A 346 -1.51 -3.18 10.21
CA PHE A 346 -1.92 -2.01 9.41
C PHE A 346 -2.67 -1.03 10.32
N TRP A 347 -1.97 -0.01 10.83
CA TRP A 347 -2.49 0.82 11.92
C TRP A 347 -2.81 2.26 11.50
N ALA A 348 -4.09 2.50 11.26
CA ALA A 348 -4.66 3.85 11.19
C ALA A 348 -4.95 4.38 12.61
N LYS A 349 -3.89 4.63 13.39
CA LYS A 349 -3.99 4.87 14.83
C LYS A 349 -4.70 6.15 15.20
N GLY A 350 -4.35 7.24 14.52
CA GLY A 350 -4.86 8.58 14.80
C GLY A 350 -5.41 9.28 13.58
N THR A 351 -5.83 8.54 12.56
CA THR A 351 -6.40 9.14 11.35
C THR A 351 -7.75 9.78 11.63
N THR A 352 -8.07 10.81 10.86
CA THR A 352 -9.25 11.64 11.07
C THR A 352 -10.34 11.28 10.08
N SER A 353 -10.09 11.32 8.77
CA SER A 353 -11.16 11.03 7.84
C SER A 353 -10.74 10.53 6.48
N PHE A 354 -11.66 9.87 5.79
CA PHE A 354 -11.42 9.36 4.43
C PHE A 354 -10.23 8.39 4.44
N VAL A 355 -10.41 7.23 5.05
CA VAL A 355 -9.38 6.20 5.18
C VAL A 355 -9.88 4.90 4.58
N THR A 356 -9.16 4.37 3.59
CA THR A 356 -9.40 3.02 3.07
C THR A 356 -8.21 2.13 3.42
N ILE A 357 -8.48 0.99 4.06
CA ILE A 357 -7.54 -0.11 4.23
C ILE A 357 -8.11 -1.29 3.47
N ARG A 358 -7.52 -1.64 2.32
CA ARG A 358 -8.07 -2.72 1.48
C ARG A 358 -7.04 -3.61 0.82
N ASP A 359 -7.45 -4.81 0.46
CA ASP A 359 -6.60 -5.76 -0.26
C ASP A 359 -5.22 -5.96 0.41
N ASN A 360 -5.17 -5.90 1.75
CA ASN A 360 -3.96 -6.21 2.50
C ASN A 360 -4.01 -7.66 2.99
N HIS A 361 -2.87 -8.33 2.92
CA HIS A 361 -2.75 -9.76 3.15
C HIS A 361 -1.72 -10.02 4.25
N ALA A 362 -2.18 -10.37 5.44
CA ALA A 362 -1.33 -10.88 6.51
C ALA A 362 -1.58 -12.38 6.64
N TYR A 363 -0.67 -13.20 6.13
CA TYR A 363 -0.77 -14.66 6.09
C TYR A 363 0.63 -15.28 6.11
N ASP A 364 0.75 -16.58 6.35
CA ASP A 364 2.01 -17.30 6.51
C ASP A 364 2.80 -16.88 7.77
N ASN A 365 2.62 -17.68 8.84
CA ASN A 365 3.32 -17.54 10.12
C ASN A 365 3.12 -16.16 10.77
N ILE A 366 1.86 -15.69 10.79
CA ILE A 366 1.47 -14.50 11.53
C ILE A 366 0.89 -14.93 12.87
N THR A 367 1.36 -14.39 13.99
CA THR A 367 0.81 -14.74 15.32
C THR A 367 -0.03 -13.62 15.93
N SER A 368 0.19 -12.38 15.48
CA SER A 368 -0.61 -11.19 15.83
C SER A 368 -0.33 -10.06 14.83
N GLY A 369 -1.12 -8.99 14.89
CA GLY A 369 -0.87 -7.77 14.11
C GLY A 369 -1.74 -7.70 12.86
N GLY A 370 -3.05 -7.71 13.05
CA GLY A 370 -4.04 -7.51 11.99
C GLY A 370 -4.26 -6.03 11.69
N ILE A 371 -5.51 -5.64 11.47
CA ILE A 371 -5.88 -4.26 11.17
C ILE A 371 -6.31 -3.54 12.45
N CYS A 372 -5.81 -2.32 12.64
CA CYS A 372 -6.21 -1.48 13.77
C CYS A 372 -6.63 -0.08 13.34
N VAL A 373 -7.74 0.40 13.90
CA VAL A 373 -8.22 1.79 13.77
C VAL A 373 -8.41 2.35 15.18
N GLY A 374 -7.63 3.37 15.54
CA GLY A 374 -7.48 3.75 16.95
C GLY A 374 -8.57 4.66 17.50
N TYR A 375 -9.05 5.65 16.74
CA TYR A 375 -9.99 6.69 17.21
C TYR A 375 -9.59 7.31 18.57
N GLY A 376 -8.30 7.51 18.77
CA GLY A 376 -7.74 8.14 19.95
C GLY A 376 -7.56 9.65 19.84
N LYS A 377 -7.00 10.22 20.91
CA LYS A 377 -6.52 11.62 21.01
C LYS A 377 -5.45 11.98 19.97
N GLU A 378 -4.94 10.98 19.26
CA GLU A 378 -4.05 11.14 18.13
C GLU A 378 -4.75 11.84 16.94
N SER A 379 -6.07 11.66 16.80
CA SER A 379 -6.93 12.52 15.98
C SER A 379 -7.50 13.64 16.86
N PRO A 380 -7.15 14.91 16.62
CA PRO A 380 -7.72 16.05 17.34
C PRO A 380 -9.17 16.38 16.92
N GLU A 381 -9.63 15.77 15.83
CA GLU A 381 -10.95 15.94 15.25
C GLU A 381 -11.73 14.62 15.30
N VAL A 382 -13.06 14.70 15.27
CA VAL A 382 -13.96 13.53 15.27
C VAL A 382 -13.65 12.65 14.06
N PRO A 383 -13.30 11.37 14.25
CA PRO A 383 -13.04 10.49 13.13
C PRO A 383 -14.30 10.17 12.34
N HIS A 384 -14.20 10.10 11.01
CA HIS A 384 -15.32 9.72 10.15
C HIS A 384 -14.89 9.23 8.76
N ASP A 385 -15.75 8.49 8.05
CA ASP A 385 -15.48 7.99 6.69
C ASP A 385 -14.24 7.09 6.66
N HIS A 386 -14.31 5.97 7.38
CA HIS A 386 -13.28 4.92 7.40
C HIS A 386 -13.84 3.63 6.83
N GLU A 387 -13.08 2.98 5.97
CA GLU A 387 -13.46 1.78 5.25
C GLU A 387 -12.37 0.72 5.33
N ILE A 388 -12.75 -0.50 5.73
CA ILE A 388 -11.88 -1.68 5.78
C ILE A 388 -12.52 -2.73 4.89
N ALA A 389 -11.89 -3.04 3.76
CA ALA A 389 -12.52 -3.93 2.79
C ALA A 389 -11.55 -4.89 2.09
N TRP A 390 -12.03 -6.07 1.69
CA TRP A 390 -11.24 -6.98 0.85
C TRP A 390 -9.90 -7.43 1.44
N ASN A 391 -9.69 -7.31 2.75
CA ASN A 391 -8.44 -7.74 3.38
C ASN A 391 -8.48 -9.22 3.73
N ARG A 392 -7.32 -9.86 3.74
CA ARG A 392 -7.10 -11.24 4.16
C ARG A 392 -6.14 -11.27 5.35
N ILE A 393 -6.66 -11.51 6.55
CA ILE A 393 -5.88 -11.53 7.78
C ILE A 393 -6.03 -12.90 8.44
N VAL A 394 -4.93 -13.64 8.53
CA VAL A 394 -4.91 -15.04 8.95
C VAL A 394 -3.80 -15.22 9.98
N PHE A 395 -4.16 -15.62 11.19
CA PHE A 395 -3.18 -15.93 12.23
C PHE A 395 -2.97 -17.43 12.38
N ASN A 396 -1.71 -17.86 12.48
CA ASN A 396 -1.31 -19.23 12.79
C ASN A 396 -1.23 -19.40 14.32
N GLY A 397 -1.95 -20.38 14.86
CA GLY A 397 -1.89 -20.76 16.27
C GLY A 397 -3.09 -20.36 17.15
N GLU A 398 -3.17 -20.97 18.34
CA GLU A 398 -4.26 -20.79 19.32
C GLU A 398 -4.02 -19.61 20.26
N TYR A 399 -3.80 -18.41 19.72
CA TYR A 399 -3.48 -17.24 20.55
C TYR A 399 -4.70 -16.36 20.84
N ASN A 400 -5.23 -16.52 22.06
CA ASN A 400 -6.48 -15.93 22.57
C ASN A 400 -6.55 -14.40 22.77
N ARG A 401 -5.52 -13.64 22.34
CA ARG A 401 -5.43 -12.19 22.60
C ARG A 401 -4.95 -11.36 21.40
N ALA A 402 -4.73 -11.93 20.23
CA ALA A 402 -4.42 -11.13 19.04
C ALA A 402 -5.71 -10.52 18.46
N ASN A 403 -5.62 -9.37 17.81
CA ASN A 403 -6.74 -8.75 17.09
C ASN A 403 -6.48 -8.88 15.59
N ALA A 404 -7.31 -9.67 14.90
CA ALA A 404 -7.36 -9.69 13.45
C ALA A 404 -7.95 -8.37 12.93
N LEU A 405 -8.95 -7.86 13.66
CA LEU A 405 -9.46 -6.50 13.54
C LEU A 405 -9.66 -5.89 14.93
N LEU A 406 -9.12 -4.69 15.15
CA LEU A 406 -9.50 -3.80 16.24
C LEU A 406 -9.94 -2.47 15.66
N PHE A 407 -11.25 -2.27 15.56
CA PHE A 407 -11.85 -1.02 15.12
C PHE A 407 -12.31 -0.19 16.32
N SER A 408 -12.09 1.13 16.25
CA SER A 408 -12.39 2.06 17.35
C SER A 408 -11.69 1.65 18.64
N GLY A 409 -10.36 1.51 18.60
CA GLY A 409 -9.58 0.94 19.71
C GLY A 409 -9.55 1.77 21.01
N GLN A 410 -9.89 3.07 20.95
CA GLN A 410 -9.77 4.03 22.05
C GLN A 410 -11.07 4.81 22.29
N LYS A 411 -11.39 5.10 23.56
CA LYS A 411 -12.66 5.71 24.01
C LYS A 411 -12.79 7.21 23.68
N THR A 412 -11.81 7.83 23.03
CA THR A 412 -11.74 9.30 22.93
C THR A 412 -12.97 9.88 22.19
N TRP A 413 -13.44 9.17 21.18
CA TRP A 413 -14.56 9.58 20.32
C TRP A 413 -15.77 8.66 20.42
N ASP A 414 -15.93 7.98 21.57
CA ASP A 414 -17.09 7.15 21.90
C ASP A 414 -18.39 7.96 21.75
N GLY A 415 -19.37 7.39 21.03
CA GLY A 415 -20.64 8.00 20.66
C GLY A 415 -20.57 9.14 19.63
N LYS A 416 -19.41 9.43 19.03
CA LYS A 416 -19.21 10.64 18.19
C LYS A 416 -18.79 10.38 16.75
N HIS A 417 -17.95 9.39 16.51
CA HIS A 417 -17.46 9.05 15.16
C HIS A 417 -18.59 8.45 14.30
N TYR A 418 -18.49 8.53 12.98
CA TYR A 418 -19.55 8.10 12.08
C TYR A 418 -19.00 7.62 10.72
N ASN A 419 -19.87 7.03 9.90
CA ASN A 419 -19.52 6.51 8.56
C ASN A 419 -18.32 5.56 8.60
N SER A 420 -18.49 4.44 9.31
CA SER A 420 -17.46 3.40 9.41
C SER A 420 -17.98 2.12 8.75
N TYR A 421 -17.18 1.58 7.82
CA TYR A 421 -17.55 0.50 6.92
C TYR A 421 -16.53 -0.64 7.03
N ILE A 422 -17.00 -1.87 7.22
CA ILE A 422 -16.15 -3.07 7.31
C ILE A 422 -16.80 -4.16 6.45
N TYR A 423 -16.27 -4.45 5.27
CA TYR A 423 -16.96 -5.38 4.38
C TYR A 423 -16.05 -6.26 3.55
N ARG A 424 -16.50 -7.47 3.23
CA ARG A 424 -15.77 -8.39 2.33
C ARG A 424 -14.34 -8.67 2.78
N ASN A 425 -14.08 -8.65 4.07
CA ASN A 425 -12.80 -9.09 4.62
C ASN A 425 -12.87 -10.57 4.96
N THR A 426 -11.72 -11.23 5.00
CA THR A 426 -11.59 -12.57 5.57
C THR A 426 -10.63 -12.53 6.75
N PHE A 427 -11.17 -12.82 7.93
CA PHE A 427 -10.45 -12.92 9.19
C PHE A 427 -10.45 -14.37 9.65
N VAL A 428 -9.27 -14.97 9.79
CA VAL A 428 -9.11 -16.32 10.34
C VAL A 428 -8.24 -16.26 11.58
N ASN A 429 -8.78 -16.77 12.68
CA ASN A 429 -8.24 -16.67 14.04
C ASN A 429 -8.16 -15.24 14.59
N GLY A 430 -7.87 -15.13 15.88
CA GLY A 430 -7.83 -13.86 16.59
C GLY A 430 -9.21 -13.21 16.78
N ARG A 431 -9.22 -12.05 17.43
CA ARG A 431 -10.45 -11.31 17.74
C ARG A 431 -10.81 -10.36 16.60
N VAL A 432 -12.11 -10.26 16.32
CA VAL A 432 -12.68 -9.24 15.43
C VAL A 432 -13.55 -8.35 16.29
N TRP A 433 -13.02 -7.17 16.63
CA TRP A 433 -13.61 -6.28 17.62
C TRP A 433 -13.88 -4.89 17.08
N ILE A 434 -15.14 -4.49 17.16
CA ILE A 434 -15.58 -3.09 17.13
C ILE A 434 -15.86 -2.71 18.58
N ARG A 435 -15.07 -1.77 19.15
CA ARG A 435 -15.01 -1.62 20.62
C ARG A 435 -15.89 -0.50 21.19
N PHE A 436 -15.94 0.67 20.57
CA PHE A 436 -16.71 1.81 21.07
C PHE A 436 -17.77 2.26 20.05
N GLU A 437 -18.89 2.75 20.56
CA GLU A 437 -20.07 3.10 19.76
C GLU A 437 -19.81 4.32 18.88
N GLY A 438 -20.30 4.27 17.65
CA GLY A 438 -20.37 5.43 16.78
C GLY A 438 -21.64 6.25 17.04
N LYS A 439 -21.67 7.48 16.54
CA LYS A 439 -22.91 8.26 16.41
C LYS A 439 -23.92 7.55 15.51
N ASN A 440 -23.42 6.83 14.50
CA ASN A 440 -24.19 5.96 13.62
C ASN A 440 -23.68 4.52 13.80
N LYS A 441 -24.55 3.53 13.56
CA LYS A 441 -24.14 2.12 13.48
C LYS A 441 -23.07 1.91 12.42
N TYR A 442 -22.15 0.99 12.70
CA TYR A 442 -21.15 0.54 11.74
C TYR A 442 -21.84 -0.23 10.61
N GLN A 443 -21.40 -0.05 9.37
CA GLN A 443 -21.89 -0.89 8.27
C GLN A 443 -20.95 -2.08 8.11
N VAL A 444 -21.44 -3.29 8.37
CA VAL A 444 -20.63 -4.50 8.35
C VAL A 444 -21.27 -5.54 7.45
N ASP A 445 -20.65 -5.80 6.29
CA ASP A 445 -21.29 -6.55 5.19
C ASP A 445 -20.38 -7.63 4.59
N GLY A 446 -20.89 -8.86 4.39
CA GLY A 446 -20.23 -9.89 3.57
C GLY A 446 -18.81 -10.25 4.03
N ASN A 447 -18.49 -10.11 5.32
CA ASN A 447 -17.21 -10.57 5.85
C ASN A 447 -17.25 -12.08 6.12
N VAL A 448 -16.07 -12.68 6.13
CA VAL A 448 -15.86 -14.08 6.52
C VAL A 448 -15.00 -14.06 7.78
N ILE A 449 -15.55 -14.57 8.87
CA ILE A 449 -14.93 -14.56 10.19
C ILE A 449 -14.89 -16.00 10.70
N VAL A 450 -13.69 -16.59 10.74
CA VAL A 450 -13.48 -17.96 11.23
C VAL A 450 -12.61 -17.88 12.48
N THR A 451 -13.22 -17.97 13.66
CA THR A 451 -12.50 -17.80 14.92
C THR A 451 -13.19 -18.49 16.09
N ASP A 452 -12.41 -19.09 16.97
CA ASP A 452 -12.89 -19.63 18.26
C ASP A 452 -12.90 -18.55 19.36
N TYR A 453 -12.64 -17.30 18.98
CA TYR A 453 -12.52 -16.15 19.89
C TYR A 453 -13.67 -15.18 19.76
N SER A 454 -13.66 -14.16 20.61
CA SER A 454 -14.71 -13.14 20.64
C SER A 454 -14.83 -12.36 19.33
N VAL A 455 -16.03 -12.36 18.78
CA VAL A 455 -16.50 -11.46 17.73
C VAL A 455 -17.47 -10.47 18.38
N ASN A 456 -17.28 -9.17 18.17
CA ASN A 456 -18.20 -8.15 18.68
C ASN A 456 -18.82 -7.34 17.54
N GLU A 457 -20.11 -7.56 17.31
CA GLU A 457 -20.93 -6.89 16.29
C GLU A 457 -22.15 -6.17 16.91
N THR A 458 -22.15 -5.88 18.20
CA THR A 458 -23.36 -5.35 18.89
C THR A 458 -23.93 -4.05 18.29
N GLU A 459 -23.15 -3.32 17.49
CA GLU A 459 -23.48 -1.99 16.96
C GLU A 459 -23.38 -1.89 15.44
N THR A 460 -23.71 -2.97 14.74
CA THR A 460 -23.61 -3.06 13.28
C THR A 460 -24.98 -3.00 12.58
N LYS A 461 -24.95 -2.53 11.33
CA LYS A 461 -26.00 -2.69 10.33
C LYS A 461 -25.41 -3.51 9.20
N THR A 462 -26.08 -4.60 8.87
CA THR A 462 -25.64 -5.56 7.86
C THR A 462 -26.67 -5.64 6.74
N TYR A 463 -26.23 -5.44 5.50
CA TYR A 463 -27.02 -5.58 4.29
C TYR A 463 -26.79 -6.95 3.63
N HIS A 464 -25.56 -7.46 3.70
CA HIS A 464 -25.19 -8.80 3.27
C HIS A 464 -24.67 -9.60 4.46
N PRO A 465 -25.15 -10.82 4.71
CA PRO A 465 -24.79 -11.58 5.89
C PRO A 465 -23.27 -11.82 5.95
N ASN A 466 -22.69 -11.68 7.14
CA ASN A 466 -21.35 -12.17 7.41
C ASN A 466 -21.40 -13.68 7.57
N LEU A 467 -20.42 -14.40 7.04
CA LEU A 467 -20.20 -15.80 7.37
C LEU A 467 -19.33 -15.86 8.63
N ILE A 468 -19.92 -16.25 9.75
CA ILE A 468 -19.24 -16.33 11.05
C ILE A 468 -19.27 -17.77 11.54
N GLY A 469 -18.11 -18.29 11.90
CA GLY A 469 -17.98 -19.62 12.48
C GLY A 469 -16.63 -19.85 13.14
N THR A 470 -16.39 -21.11 13.47
CA THR A 470 -15.20 -21.67 14.12
C THR A 470 -14.36 -22.44 13.11
N LYS A 471 -13.16 -22.89 13.51
CA LYS A 471 -12.34 -23.74 12.64
C LYS A 471 -13.05 -25.04 12.22
N SER A 472 -13.89 -25.59 13.09
CA SER A 472 -14.65 -26.82 12.82
C SER A 472 -15.76 -26.66 11.77
N ASP A 473 -16.12 -25.43 11.40
CA ASP A 473 -17.20 -25.19 10.42
C ASP A 473 -16.72 -25.25 8.96
N PHE A 474 -15.41 -25.44 8.73
CA PHE A 474 -14.79 -25.57 7.41
C PHE A 474 -15.11 -24.43 6.42
N ILE A 475 -15.39 -23.23 6.92
CA ILE A 475 -15.73 -22.03 6.12
C ILE A 475 -14.52 -21.53 5.32
N ALA A 476 -13.33 -21.57 5.91
CA ALA A 476 -12.08 -21.18 5.26
C ALA A 476 -10.93 -22.10 5.72
N ASP A 477 -9.87 -22.18 4.90
CA ASP A 477 -8.65 -22.92 5.25
C ASP A 477 -7.69 -22.11 6.13
N ASP A 478 -6.57 -22.73 6.53
CA ASP A 478 -5.52 -22.08 7.32
C ASP A 478 -4.77 -20.98 6.57
N THR A 479 -5.11 -20.78 5.30
CA THR A 479 -4.67 -19.65 4.50
C THR A 479 -5.80 -18.63 4.34
N GLY A 480 -6.99 -18.84 4.89
CA GLY A 480 -8.14 -17.95 4.74
C GLY A 480 -8.89 -18.06 3.40
N LYS A 481 -8.57 -19.02 2.54
CA LYS A 481 -9.37 -19.27 1.33
C LYS A 481 -10.66 -19.99 1.70
N LEU A 482 -11.78 -19.60 1.08
CA LEU A 482 -13.09 -20.23 1.32
C LEU A 482 -13.07 -21.74 1.03
N LYS A 483 -13.86 -22.50 1.79
CA LYS A 483 -14.01 -23.95 1.72
C LYS A 483 -15.46 -24.37 1.99
N GLY A 484 -15.76 -25.64 1.65
CA GLY A 484 -17.06 -26.24 1.93
C GLY A 484 -18.21 -25.45 1.30
N TYR A 485 -19.29 -25.25 2.06
CA TYR A 485 -20.45 -24.48 1.62
C TYR A 485 -20.14 -22.99 1.40
N ALA A 486 -19.05 -22.45 1.98
CA ALA A 486 -18.68 -21.06 1.79
C ALA A 486 -18.18 -20.75 0.38
N LEU A 487 -17.79 -21.76 -0.40
CA LEU A 487 -17.46 -21.60 -1.83
C LEU A 487 -18.64 -21.08 -2.65
N ASP A 488 -19.87 -21.36 -2.23
CA ASP A 488 -21.08 -20.88 -2.90
C ASP A 488 -21.23 -19.35 -2.78
N TYR A 489 -20.49 -18.70 -1.89
CA TYR A 489 -20.49 -17.25 -1.67
C TYR A 489 -19.23 -16.57 -2.23
N GLN A 490 -18.40 -17.26 -3.01
CA GLN A 490 -17.19 -16.67 -3.59
C GLN A 490 -17.55 -15.46 -4.48
N GLY A 491 -16.85 -14.34 -4.27
CA GLY A 491 -17.15 -13.08 -4.97
C GLY A 491 -18.30 -12.27 -4.35
N GLU A 492 -19.10 -12.86 -3.46
CA GLU A 492 -20.11 -12.15 -2.65
C GLU A 492 -19.58 -11.78 -1.26
N VAL A 493 -18.76 -12.66 -0.67
CA VAL A 493 -18.19 -12.48 0.67
C VAL A 493 -16.69 -12.73 0.68
N GLY A 494 -16.03 -12.16 1.70
CA GLY A 494 -14.60 -12.33 1.89
C GLY A 494 -13.72 -11.66 0.83
N PHE A 495 -12.42 -11.91 0.92
CA PHE A 495 -11.38 -11.14 0.21
C PHE A 495 -11.20 -11.46 -1.28
N LYS A 496 -11.80 -12.55 -1.80
CA LYS A 496 -11.49 -13.03 -3.15
C LYS A 496 -12.31 -12.31 -4.23
N LEU A 497 -11.59 -11.72 -5.19
CA LEU A 497 -12.09 -11.37 -6.51
C LEU A 497 -12.20 -12.60 -7.43
#